data_AF-A0A948KWX3-F1
#
_entry.id   AF-A0A948KWX3-F1
#
_cell.length_a   1.000
_cell.length_b   1.000
_cell.length_c   1.000
_cell.angle_alpha   90.00
_cell.angle_beta   90.00
_cell.angle_gamma   90.00
#
_symmetry.space_group_name_H-M   'P 1'
#
loop_
_entity.id
_entity.type
_entity.pdbx_description
1 polymer ?
#
loop_
_entity_poly.entity_id
_entity_poly.type
_entity_poly.pdbx_seq_one_letter_code
_entity_poly.pdbx_strand_id
1 'polypeptide(L)'
;MADTYRAWLRGVRKWQDIAVIDLREVDGLGKRLQMAGLKTLGEINEMDGPELLKLEGIGVGVVRRVRGIIKTCKSEERRRRPLTPSLQVRPPRNEPGQG
;
A
#
# COMPACT_ATOMS: atom_id res chain seq x y z
N MET A 1 14.82 4.96 13.80
CA MET A 1 14.44 5.01 12.38
C MET A 1 13.07 4.35 12.25
N ALA A 2 12.05 5.16 11.98
CA ALA A 2 10.66 4.77 11.66
C ALA A 2 10.06 5.87 10.77
N ASP A 3 10.89 6.45 9.90
CA ASP A 3 10.66 7.80 9.35
C ASP A 3 9.74 7.75 8.14
N THR A 4 9.92 6.75 7.26
CA THR A 4 9.10 6.61 6.05
C THR A 4 7.68 6.14 6.36
N TYR A 5 7.51 5.26 7.36
CA TYR A 5 6.19 4.84 7.81
C TYR A 5 5.41 5.99 8.44
N ARG A 6 6.06 6.81 9.27
CA ARG A 6 5.47 8.02 9.85
C ARG A 6 5.13 9.07 8.80
N ALA A 7 6.01 9.27 7.81
CA ALA A 7 5.76 10.17 6.69
C ALA A 7 4.55 9.71 5.85
N TRP A 8 4.43 8.40 5.60
CA TRP A 8 3.23 7.83 4.99
C TRP A 8 1.99 8.06 5.86
N LEU A 9 2.05 7.83 7.18
CA LEU A 9 0.92 8.09 8.08
C LEU A 9 0.42 9.54 8.01
N ARG A 10 1.32 10.51 7.80
CA ARG A 10 1.00 11.93 7.60
C ARG A 10 0.53 12.28 6.19
N GLY A 11 0.49 11.32 5.26
CA GLY A 11 0.10 11.53 3.87
C GLY A 11 1.16 12.22 3.00
N VAL A 12 2.40 12.33 3.50
CA VAL A 12 3.50 13.04 2.82
C VAL A 12 4.20 12.12 1.80
N ARG A 13 4.04 10.81 1.92
CA ARG A 13 4.59 9.79 1.02
C ARG A 13 3.53 8.75 0.68
N LYS A 14 3.73 8.02 -0.42
CA LYS A 14 2.91 6.86 -0.78
C LYS A 14 3.33 5.64 0.01
N TRP A 15 2.44 4.65 0.13
CA TRP A 15 2.78 3.41 0.82
C TRP A 15 3.91 2.62 0.14
N GLN A 16 4.12 2.83 -1.16
CA GLN A 16 5.18 2.18 -1.94
C GLN A 16 6.57 2.57 -1.43
N ASP A 17 6.73 3.81 -0.96
CA ASP A 17 7.99 4.37 -0.46
C ASP A 17 8.30 3.97 1.00
N ILE A 18 7.43 3.17 1.64
CA ILE A 18 7.68 2.69 2.99
C ILE A 18 8.87 1.74 2.94
N ALA A 19 9.92 2.07 3.68
CA ALA A 19 11.10 1.24 3.80
C ALA A 19 10.76 -0.03 4.59
N VAL A 20 11.26 -1.18 4.14
CA VAL A 20 10.99 -2.47 4.81
C VAL A 20 11.54 -2.52 6.23
N ILE A 21 12.61 -1.76 6.50
CA ILE A 21 13.20 -1.60 7.84
C ILE A 21 12.27 -0.85 8.80
N ASP A 22 11.40 0.02 8.28
CA ASP A 22 10.44 0.78 9.09
C ASP A 22 9.16 -0.03 9.35
N LEU A 23 9.02 -1.24 8.78
CA LEU A 23 7.95 -2.16 9.15
C LEU A 23 8.17 -2.60 10.60
N ARG A 24 7.17 -2.36 11.45
CA ARG A 24 7.20 -2.76 12.88
C ARG A 24 7.74 -4.18 13.00
N GLU A 25 8.64 -4.36 13.96
CA GLU A 25 9.51 -5.52 14.15
C GLU A 25 8.78 -6.80 14.60
N VAL A 26 7.65 -7.10 13.97
CA VAL A 26 6.91 -8.34 14.19
C VAL A 26 7.67 -9.44 13.46
N ASP A 27 8.31 -10.34 14.22
CA ASP A 27 9.07 -11.51 13.73
C ASP A 27 10.35 -11.19 12.92
N GLY A 28 10.94 -10.01 13.08
CA GLY A 28 12.15 -9.65 12.32
C GLY A 28 11.91 -9.54 10.81
N LEU A 29 10.67 -9.28 10.40
CA LEU A 29 10.24 -9.19 9.00
C LEU A 29 11.08 -8.19 8.20
N GLY A 30 11.27 -6.98 8.72
CA GLY A 30 12.05 -5.93 8.06
C GLY A 30 13.50 -6.35 7.81
N LYS A 31 14.12 -7.04 8.78
CA LYS A 31 15.49 -7.56 8.65
C LYS A 31 15.60 -8.63 7.58
N ARG A 32 14.65 -9.58 7.52
CA ARG A 32 14.63 -10.63 6.47
C ARG A 32 14.48 -10.04 5.07
N LEU A 33 13.60 -9.07 4.90
CA LEU A 33 13.41 -8.38 3.62
C LEU A 33 14.67 -7.62 3.20
N GLN A 34 15.32 -6.93 4.15
CA GLN A 34 16.58 -6.24 3.89
C GLN A 34 17.71 -7.21 3.50
N MET A 35 17.82 -8.36 4.18
CA MET A 35 18.79 -9.41 3.84
C MET A 35 18.53 -10.00 2.45
N ALA A 36 17.26 -10.09 2.05
CA ALA A 36 16.85 -10.50 0.72
C ALA A 36 17.05 -9.40 -0.36
N GLY A 37 17.64 -8.25 0.00
CA GLY A 37 17.93 -7.15 -0.92
C GLY A 37 16.77 -6.19 -1.18
N LEU A 38 15.62 -6.39 -0.53
CA LEU A 38 14.42 -5.57 -0.70
C LEU A 38 14.51 -4.33 0.19
N LYS A 39 14.23 -3.14 -0.37
CA LYS A 39 14.35 -1.88 0.38
C LYS A 39 12.99 -1.29 0.72
N THR A 40 12.00 -1.46 -0.15
CA THR A 40 10.69 -0.80 -0.04
C THR A 40 9.52 -1.77 -0.26
N LEU A 41 8.33 -1.39 0.20
CA LEU A 41 7.10 -2.13 -0.09
C LEU A 41 6.71 -2.12 -1.57
N GLY A 42 7.09 -1.07 -2.31
CA GLY A 42 6.86 -0.94 -3.75
C GLY A 42 7.53 -2.07 -4.53
N GLU A 43 8.82 -2.28 -4.31
CA GLU A 43 9.61 -3.35 -4.95
C GLU A 43 8.96 -4.73 -4.73
N ILE A 44 8.50 -4.99 -3.51
CA ILE A 44 7.84 -6.27 -3.16
C ILE A 44 6.49 -6.43 -3.87
N ASN A 45 5.76 -5.33 -4.07
CA ASN A 45 4.48 -5.37 -4.78
C ASN A 45 4.65 -5.56 -6.29
N GLU A 46 5.75 -5.09 -6.87
CA GLU A 46 6.04 -5.24 -8.30
C GLU A 46 6.56 -6.63 -8.67
N MET A 47 7.24 -7.30 -7.74
CA MET A 47 7.70 -8.66 -7.96
C MET A 47 6.58 -9.70 -7.83
N ASP A 48 6.68 -10.75 -8.65
CA ASP A 48 5.74 -11.87 -8.58
C ASP A 48 6.01 -12.75 -7.34
N GLY A 49 4.96 -13.45 -6.90
CA GLY A 49 5.03 -14.31 -5.71
C GLY A 49 6.12 -15.40 -5.79
N PRO A 50 6.25 -16.12 -6.92
CA PRO A 50 7.31 -17.10 -7.11
C PRO A 50 8.72 -16.50 -7.09
N GLU A 51 8.91 -15.30 -7.65
CA GLU A 51 10.22 -14.63 -7.64
C GLU A 51 10.64 -14.24 -6.22
N LEU A 52 9.69 -13.76 -5.41
CA LEU A 52 9.93 -13.49 -3.99
C LEU A 52 10.39 -14.75 -3.23
N LEU A 53 9.82 -15.92 -3.55
CA LEU A 53 10.15 -17.18 -2.89
C LEU A 53 11.51 -17.75 -3.28
N LYS A 54 12.12 -17.26 -4.37
CA LYS A 54 13.49 -17.61 -4.75
C LYS A 54 14.54 -16.89 -3.90
N LEU A 55 14.14 -15.82 -3.18
CA LEU A 55 15.06 -15.05 -2.36
C LEU A 55 15.36 -15.78 -1.04
N GLU A 56 16.64 -15.78 -0.66
CA GLU A 56 17.10 -16.41 0.56
C GLU A 56 16.45 -15.77 1.80
N GLY A 57 15.90 -16.61 2.69
CA GLY A 57 15.19 -16.15 3.89
C GLY A 57 13.74 -15.68 3.67
N ILE A 58 13.22 -15.73 2.43
CA ILE A 58 11.84 -15.37 2.10
C ILE A 58 10.98 -16.62 1.89
N GLY A 59 10.25 -17.01 2.93
CA GLY A 59 9.26 -18.10 2.86
C GLY A 59 7.85 -17.61 2.54
N VAL A 60 6.93 -18.56 2.28
CA VAL A 60 5.50 -18.29 2.03
C VAL A 60 4.86 -17.45 3.14
N GLY A 61 5.21 -17.70 4.40
CA GLY A 61 4.72 -16.91 5.54
C GLY A 61 5.14 -15.44 5.50
N VAL A 62 6.38 -15.17 5.07
CA VAL A 62 6.92 -13.81 4.91
C VAL A 62 6.16 -13.08 3.80
N VAL A 63 6.04 -13.71 2.63
CA VAL A 63 5.30 -13.16 1.48
C VAL A 63 3.85 -12.85 1.84
N ARG A 64 3.15 -13.79 2.47
CA ARG A 64 1.75 -13.62 2.89
C ARG A 64 1.58 -12.44 3.85
N ARG A 65 2.52 -12.28 4.79
CA ARG A 65 2.49 -11.20 5.77
C ARG A 65 2.75 -9.84 5.13
N VAL A 66 3.75 -9.71 4.27
CA VAL A 66 4.02 -8.44 3.56
C VAL A 66 2.87 -8.05 2.65
N ARG A 67 2.30 -9.00 1.90
CA ARG A 67 1.11 -8.75 1.09
C ARG A 67 -0.08 -8.29 1.94
N GLY A 68 -0.23 -8.82 3.16
CA GLY A 68 -1.19 -8.34 4.14
C GLY A 68 -0.96 -6.88 4.54
N ILE A 69 0.28 -6.50 4.84
CA ILE A 69 0.66 -5.11 5.17
C ILE A 69 0.35 -4.19 3.99
N ILE A 70 0.77 -4.56 2.77
CA ILE A 70 0.50 -3.79 1.55
C ILE A 70 -1.01 -3.58 1.36
N LYS A 71 -1.82 -4.64 1.58
CA LYS A 71 -3.28 -4.55 1.48
C LYS A 71 -3.86 -3.57 2.49
N THR A 72 -3.39 -3.59 3.74
CA THR A 72 -3.78 -2.63 4.78
C THR A 72 -3.38 -1.20 4.37
N CYS A 73 -2.15 -0.99 3.92
CA CYS A 73 -1.69 0.32 3.47
C CYS A 73 -2.51 0.86 2.29
N LYS A 74 -2.80 0.04 1.28
CA LYS A 74 -3.70 0.41 0.16
C LYS A 74 -5.10 0.76 0.65
N SER A 75 -5.63 0.03 1.63
CA SER A 75 -6.95 0.32 2.20
C SER A 75 -6.96 1.64 2.96
N GLU A 76 -5.93 1.90 3.75
CA GLU A 76 -5.77 3.15 4.49
C GLU A 76 -5.59 4.34 3.54
N GLU A 77 -4.80 4.19 2.49
CA GLU A 77 -4.64 5.23 1.47
C GLU A 77 -5.96 5.51 0.74
N ARG A 78 -6.76 4.47 0.41
CA ARG A 78 -8.12 4.66 -0.13
C ARG A 78 -9.06 5.37 0.85
N ARG A 79 -8.95 5.11 2.15
CA ARG A 79 -9.75 5.80 3.17
C ARG A 79 -9.34 7.27 3.34
N ARG A 80 -8.04 7.57 3.18
CA ARG A 80 -7.50 8.93 3.27
C ARG A 80 -7.75 9.77 2.04
N ARG A 81 -7.79 9.15 0.86
CA ARG A 81 -8.29 9.84 -0.33
C ARG A 81 -9.71 10.24 0.03
N PRO A 82 -10.04 11.55 0.15
CA PRO A 82 -11.42 11.92 0.29
C PRO A 82 -12.12 11.23 -0.87
N LEU A 83 -13.15 10.45 -0.57
CA LEU A 83 -14.21 10.24 -1.53
C LEU A 83 -14.58 11.67 -1.93
N THR A 84 -14.04 12.18 -3.03
CA THR A 84 -14.78 13.15 -3.79
C THR A 84 -16.00 12.32 -4.17
N PRO A 85 -17.17 12.47 -3.53
CA PRO A 85 -18.36 11.97 -4.17
C PRO A 85 -18.29 12.65 -5.54
N SER A 86 -18.19 11.86 -6.60
CA SER A 86 -18.48 12.38 -7.92
C SER A 86 -19.85 12.99 -7.75
N LEU A 87 -19.90 14.32 -7.64
CA LEU A 87 -21.09 15.11 -7.83
C LEU A 87 -21.48 14.79 -9.27
N GLN A 88 -22.15 13.66 -9.45
CA GLN A 88 -22.99 13.41 -10.60
C GLN A 88 -24.09 14.44 -10.44
N VAL A 89 -23.79 15.65 -10.90
CA VAL A 89 -24.74 16.68 -11.23
C VAL A 89 -25.70 15.97 -12.17
N ARG A 90 -26.86 15.57 -11.63
CA ARG A 90 -27.96 15.11 -12.46
C ARG A 90 -28.23 16.27 -13.42
N PRO A 91 -28.19 16.07 -14.75
CA PRO A 91 -28.56 17.14 -15.66
C PRO A 91 -30.00 17.57 -15.30
N PRO A 92 -30.32 18.87 -15.34
CA PRO A 92 -31.68 19.32 -15.11
C PRO A 92 -32.60 18.59 -16.08
N ARG A 93 -33.63 17.95 -15.53
CA ARG A 93 -34.69 17.33 -16.32
C ARG A 93 -35.41 18.48 -17.02
N ASN A 94 -35.21 18.64 -18.33
CA ASN A 94 -36.06 19.49 -19.15
C ASN A 94 -37.50 18.99 -18.97
N GLU A 95 -38.30 19.73 -18.23
CA GLU A 95 -39.75 19.62 -18.30
C GLU A 95 -40.16 20.34 -19.59
N PRO A 96 -40.73 19.65 -20.60
CA PRO A 96 -41.40 20.36 -21.68
C PRO A 96 -42.65 21.00 -21.10
N GLY A 97 -42.54 22.30 -20.80
CA GLY A 97 -43.65 23.17 -20.50
C GLY A 97 -44.65 23.18 -21.65
N GLN A 98 -45.92 23.18 -21.28
CA GLN A 98 -47.06 23.38 -22.15
C GLN A 98 -46.92 24.67 -22.97
N GLY A 99 -47.27 24.56 -24.25
CA GLY A 99 -47.50 25.67 -25.18
C GLY A 99 -48.30 25.14 -26.35
#